data_AF-A0A838J9Z7-F1
#
_entry.id   AF-A0A838J9Z7-F1
#
_cell.length_a   1.000
_cell.length_b   1.000
_cell.length_c   1.000
_cell.angle_alpha   90.00
_cell.angle_beta   90.00
_cell.angle_gamma   90.00
#
_symmetry.space_group_name_H-M   'P 1'
#
loop_
_entity.id
_entity.type
_entity.pdbx_description
1 polymer ?
#
loop_
_entity_poly.entity_id
_entity_poly.type
_entity_poly.pdbx_seq_one_letter_code
_entity_poly.pdbx_strand_id
1 'polypeptide(L)'
;MRSRSSRATTLMTPEIPTFVERTDLPRIMVKAKGGLVRYAVYVNGYIRGATCRYKGINVVPIYYLSLVDMSGDGGKLQGIWSALISEPPQDVYLETVGTVVLAHRAPQFENLGYSLHWNYEQGSTNDRDNTLHAVIESNMLTKFDPVAGAAPPRRERKQKKKAHHAKNQKRKTRSQHKMQLTTATKKELGDLEERSNREKHPLFLLMVPGAVPPLRLANEPDAVYAARRDEVVRTFLSELHFAFLDLRVPQPLSIQWADFLWQRALSGLENIQLMVWFKDVVQRKDEGEAEQDDEENNEDQQARTLPVFCEAWLCRPNIARLDADRRQARREGRIGDLRELPSPSAAIEPSAVVPA
;
A
#
# COMPACT_ATOMS: atom_id res chain seq x y z
N MET A 1 53.95 -54.29 5.66
CA MET A 1 52.68 -53.89 6.29
C MET A 1 52.43 -52.41 6.02
N ARG A 2 51.44 -52.10 5.19
CA ARG A 2 51.06 -50.75 4.75
C ARG A 2 49.89 -50.27 5.62
N SER A 3 50.02 -49.12 6.26
CA SER A 3 48.89 -48.40 6.86
C SER A 3 48.54 -47.20 5.99
N ARG A 4 47.24 -47.11 5.68
CA ARG A 4 46.64 -46.30 4.62
C ARG A 4 46.45 -44.85 5.08
N SER A 5 46.88 -43.92 4.24
CA SER A 5 46.49 -42.51 4.26
C SER A 5 44.98 -42.39 3.99
N SER A 6 44.23 -41.91 4.98
CA SER A 6 42.82 -41.58 4.85
C SER A 6 42.68 -40.24 4.12
N ARG A 7 42.17 -40.30 2.89
CA ARG A 7 41.68 -39.14 2.13
C ARG A 7 40.64 -38.40 2.97
N ALA A 8 40.89 -37.12 3.23
CA ALA A 8 39.86 -36.19 3.69
C ALA A 8 38.84 -36.02 2.57
N THR A 9 37.66 -36.61 2.75
CA THR A 9 36.51 -36.38 1.89
C THR A 9 35.98 -34.98 2.22
N THR A 10 36.29 -34.01 1.37
CA THR A 10 35.62 -32.71 1.37
C THR A 10 34.14 -32.98 1.15
N LEU A 11 33.35 -32.88 2.21
CA LEU A 11 31.89 -32.89 2.13
C LEU A 11 31.48 -31.75 1.20
N MET A 12 31.01 -32.11 0.00
CA MET A 12 30.33 -31.16 -0.87
C MET A 12 29.10 -30.68 -0.10
N THR A 13 29.14 -29.41 0.33
CA THR A 13 27.94 -28.69 0.74
C THR A 13 26.95 -28.82 -0.40
N PRO A 14 25.74 -29.38 -0.17
CA PRO A 14 24.71 -29.39 -1.20
C PRO A 14 24.46 -27.93 -1.60
N GLU A 15 24.54 -27.64 -2.90
CA GLU A 15 24.11 -26.37 -3.46
C GLU A 15 22.66 -26.16 -3.04
N ILE A 16 22.45 -25.27 -2.07
CA ILE A 16 21.12 -24.81 -1.71
C ILE A 16 20.61 -24.09 -2.95
N PRO A 17 19.51 -24.54 -3.59
CA PRO A 17 18.99 -23.86 -4.75
C PRO A 17 18.58 -22.46 -4.33
N THR A 18 19.34 -21.45 -4.75
CA THR A 18 19.00 -20.04 -4.60
C THR A 18 17.77 -19.77 -5.47
N PHE A 19 16.57 -19.92 -4.88
CA PHE A 19 15.28 -19.74 -5.54
C PHE A 19 15.13 -18.35 -6.21
N VAL A 20 15.96 -17.40 -5.82
CA VAL A 20 16.02 -16.04 -6.36
C VAL A 20 16.66 -15.96 -7.77
N GLU A 21 17.39 -16.98 -8.21
CA GLU A 21 17.97 -16.99 -9.58
C GLU A 21 16.95 -17.33 -10.68
N ARG A 22 15.70 -17.69 -10.32
CA ARG A 22 14.64 -18.06 -11.27
C ARG A 22 13.33 -17.27 -11.08
N THR A 23 13.41 -16.04 -10.54
CA THR A 23 12.24 -15.17 -10.45
C THR A 23 12.08 -14.34 -11.72
N ASP A 24 10.86 -14.26 -12.22
CA ASP A 24 10.41 -13.36 -13.29
C ASP A 24 10.04 -11.95 -12.75
N LEU A 25 10.34 -11.67 -11.48
CA LEU A 25 10.07 -10.37 -10.87
C LEU A 25 10.97 -9.29 -11.50
N PRO A 26 10.43 -8.10 -11.80
CA PRO A 26 11.22 -6.98 -12.23
C PRO A 26 12.14 -6.52 -11.10
N ARG A 27 13.31 -6.00 -11.47
CA ARG A 27 14.29 -5.47 -10.53
C ARG A 27 14.28 -3.95 -10.49
N ILE A 28 14.54 -3.42 -9.30
CA ILE A 28 14.89 -2.01 -9.11
C ILE A 28 16.38 -1.91 -8.79
N MET A 29 17.04 -0.98 -9.46
CA MET A 29 18.50 -0.84 -9.47
C MET A 29 18.93 0.58 -9.12
N VAL A 30 20.00 0.71 -8.35
CA VAL A 30 20.71 2.00 -8.18
C VAL A 30 21.95 1.98 -9.05
N LYS A 31 22.09 2.97 -9.93
CA LYS A 31 23.26 3.13 -10.80
C LYS A 31 24.25 4.13 -10.20
N ALA A 32 25.53 3.78 -10.22
CA ALA A 32 26.62 4.68 -9.88
C ALA A 32 26.98 5.58 -11.07
N LYS A 33 27.82 6.59 -10.83
CA LYS A 33 28.43 7.37 -11.92
C LYS A 33 29.17 6.40 -12.87
N GLY A 34 28.85 6.46 -14.15
CA GLY A 34 29.36 5.51 -15.16
C GLY A 34 28.42 4.33 -15.46
N GLY A 35 27.20 4.30 -14.90
CA GLY A 35 26.17 3.33 -15.27
C GLY A 35 26.28 1.96 -14.58
N LEU A 36 27.31 1.76 -13.75
CA LEU A 36 27.53 0.51 -13.03
C LEU A 36 26.48 0.31 -11.93
N VAL A 37 25.85 -0.87 -11.89
CA VAL A 37 24.78 -1.18 -10.92
C VAL A 37 25.41 -1.40 -9.54
N ARG A 38 25.05 -0.58 -8.56
CA ARG A 38 25.53 -0.66 -7.19
C ARG A 38 24.68 -1.60 -6.33
N TYR A 39 23.36 -1.52 -6.50
CA TYR A 39 22.37 -2.35 -5.81
C TYR A 39 21.32 -2.79 -6.82
N ALA A 40 20.84 -4.01 -6.70
CA ALA A 40 19.69 -4.54 -7.42
C ALA A 40 18.88 -5.42 -6.46
N VAL A 41 17.57 -5.22 -6.42
CA VAL A 41 16.63 -6.01 -5.61
C VAL A 41 15.37 -6.28 -6.43
N TYR A 42 14.63 -7.33 -6.09
CA TYR A 42 13.40 -7.68 -6.80
C TYR A 42 12.22 -6.89 -6.26
N VAL A 43 11.25 -6.63 -7.14
CA VAL A 43 10.03 -5.91 -6.85
C VAL A 43 8.85 -6.87 -6.89
N ASN A 44 8.16 -7.00 -5.76
CA ASN A 44 6.94 -7.79 -5.63
C ASN A 44 5.68 -6.99 -5.98
N GLY A 45 5.77 -5.66 -5.94
CA GLY A 45 4.69 -4.80 -6.42
C GLY A 45 5.02 -3.31 -6.34
N TYR A 46 4.33 -2.50 -7.13
CA TYR A 46 4.46 -1.05 -7.12
C TYR A 46 3.17 -0.36 -7.58
N ILE A 47 3.02 0.89 -7.14
CA ILE A 47 2.00 1.82 -7.63
C ILE A 47 2.71 3.05 -8.18
N ARG A 48 2.41 3.43 -9.43
CA ARG A 48 3.07 4.55 -10.12
C ARG A 48 2.09 5.52 -10.77
N GLY A 49 2.52 6.77 -10.90
CA GLY A 49 1.83 7.77 -11.70
C GLY A 49 2.29 7.82 -13.16
N ALA A 50 1.79 8.83 -13.86
CA ALA A 50 2.25 9.19 -15.19
C ALA A 50 3.69 9.75 -15.17
N THR A 51 4.42 9.53 -16.25
CA THR A 51 5.76 10.10 -16.44
C THR A 51 5.71 11.62 -16.38
N CYS A 52 6.63 12.22 -15.64
CA CYS A 52 6.75 13.68 -15.51
C CYS A 52 8.21 14.13 -15.64
N ARG A 53 8.41 15.43 -15.83
CA ARG A 53 9.76 16.01 -15.91
C ARG A 53 10.17 16.55 -14.54
N TYR A 54 11.27 16.05 -14.00
CA TYR A 54 11.85 16.52 -12.74
C TYR A 54 13.31 16.90 -12.97
N LYS A 55 13.64 18.16 -12.67
CA LYS A 55 14.99 18.74 -12.89
C LYS A 55 15.55 18.45 -14.30
N GLY A 56 14.69 18.53 -15.32
CA GLY A 56 15.06 18.35 -16.72
C GLY A 56 15.03 16.90 -17.22
N ILE A 57 14.87 15.89 -16.36
CA ILE A 57 14.88 14.46 -16.70
C ILE A 57 13.46 13.89 -16.63
N ASN A 58 13.13 12.95 -17.51
CA ASN A 58 11.87 12.19 -17.44
C ASN A 58 11.96 11.14 -16.35
N VAL A 59 11.04 11.21 -15.39
CA VAL A 59 10.98 10.29 -14.25
C VAL A 59 9.56 9.80 -14.07
N VAL A 60 9.43 8.64 -13.42
CA VAL A 60 8.15 8.05 -13.05
C VAL A 60 7.97 8.13 -11.53
N PRO A 61 6.93 8.80 -11.03
CA PRO A 61 6.67 8.90 -9.60
C PRO A 61 6.09 7.60 -9.06
N ILE A 62 6.72 7.06 -8.02
CA ILE A 62 6.29 5.86 -7.28
C ILE A 62 5.57 6.29 -6.00
N TYR A 63 4.37 5.74 -5.79
CA TYR A 63 3.49 6.01 -4.65
C TYR A 63 3.58 4.92 -3.58
N TYR A 64 3.90 3.70 -4.01
CA TYR A 64 4.06 2.51 -3.18
C TYR A 64 5.05 1.57 -3.84
N LEU A 65 5.91 0.93 -3.05
CA LEU A 65 6.89 -0.03 -3.55
C LEU A 65 7.07 -1.17 -2.55
N SER A 66 6.94 -2.41 -3.04
CA SER A 66 7.07 -3.66 -2.31
C SER A 66 8.26 -4.42 -2.89
N LEU A 67 9.28 -4.62 -2.07
CA LEU A 67 10.58 -5.17 -2.44
C LEU A 67 10.81 -6.51 -1.74
N VAL A 68 11.46 -7.44 -2.43
CA VAL A 68 11.85 -8.74 -1.86
C VAL A 68 13.30 -9.05 -2.17
N ASP A 69 13.97 -9.67 -1.19
CA ASP A 69 15.35 -10.17 -1.35
C ASP A 69 15.61 -11.33 -0.36
N MET A 70 16.79 -11.95 -0.43
CA MET A 70 17.18 -13.02 0.47
C MET A 70 17.52 -12.53 1.89
N SER A 71 17.36 -13.40 2.88
CA SER A 71 17.86 -13.18 4.23
C SER A 71 19.38 -12.97 4.20
N GLY A 72 19.83 -11.87 4.80
CA GLY A 72 21.21 -11.38 4.70
C GLY A 72 21.37 -10.14 3.80
N ASP A 73 20.46 -9.94 2.84
CA ASP A 73 20.52 -8.84 1.88
C ASP A 73 19.75 -7.57 2.32
N GLY A 74 19.40 -7.47 3.59
CA GLY A 74 18.74 -6.27 4.15
C GLY A 74 19.51 -4.97 3.90
N GLY A 75 20.84 -5.04 3.74
CA GLY A 75 21.67 -3.90 3.35
C GLY A 75 21.37 -3.39 1.93
N LYS A 76 21.05 -4.27 0.97
CA LYS A 76 20.67 -3.89 -0.40
C LYS A 76 19.32 -3.19 -0.40
N LEU A 77 18.33 -3.73 0.31
CA LEU A 77 17.00 -3.12 0.47
C LEU A 77 17.10 -1.70 1.09
N GLN A 78 17.93 -1.54 2.13
CA GLN A 78 18.22 -0.23 2.71
C GLN A 78 18.96 0.72 1.75
N GLY A 79 19.86 0.18 0.93
CA GLY A 79 20.57 0.94 -0.11
C GLY A 79 19.61 1.55 -1.14
N ILE A 80 18.60 0.78 -1.57
CA ILE A 80 17.53 1.25 -2.47
C ILE A 80 16.72 2.36 -1.80
N TRP A 81 16.28 2.14 -0.56
CA TRP A 81 15.60 3.17 0.24
C TRP A 81 16.41 4.47 0.33
N SER A 82 17.68 4.37 0.73
CA SER A 82 18.59 5.51 0.87
C SER A 82 18.76 6.27 -0.46
N ALA A 83 18.90 5.56 -1.58
CA ALA A 83 18.99 6.17 -2.90
C ALA A 83 17.71 6.93 -3.27
N LEU A 84 16.54 6.34 -3.02
CA LEU A 84 15.23 6.95 -3.31
C LEU A 84 14.99 8.24 -2.53
N ILE A 85 15.44 8.32 -1.27
CA ILE A 85 15.27 9.52 -0.42
C ILE A 85 16.44 10.51 -0.49
N SER A 86 17.56 10.16 -1.13
CA SER A 86 18.76 11.00 -1.13
C SER A 86 18.60 12.34 -1.82
N GLU A 87 19.25 13.37 -1.30
CA GLU A 87 19.32 14.71 -1.89
C GLU A 87 20.80 15.07 -2.15
N PRO A 88 21.23 15.24 -3.42
CA PRO A 88 20.43 15.14 -4.65
C PRO A 88 19.96 13.70 -4.97
N PRO A 89 18.89 13.55 -5.77
CA PRO A 89 18.41 12.25 -6.23
C PRO A 89 19.51 11.41 -6.89
N GLN A 90 19.60 10.15 -6.50
CA GLN A 90 20.39 9.14 -7.22
C GLN A 90 19.62 8.57 -8.42
N ASP A 91 20.34 8.01 -9.38
CA ASP A 91 19.75 7.34 -10.54
C ASP A 91 19.22 5.96 -10.13
N VAL A 92 17.91 5.91 -9.89
CA VAL A 92 17.18 4.69 -9.56
C VAL A 92 16.33 4.28 -10.76
N TYR A 93 16.52 3.05 -11.22
CA TYR A 93 15.89 2.50 -12.40
C TYR A 93 15.08 1.26 -12.05
N LEU A 94 13.81 1.23 -12.46
CA LEU A 94 12.93 0.07 -12.34
C LEU A 94 12.78 -0.59 -13.71
N GLU A 95 13.09 -1.89 -13.80
CA GLU A 95 12.87 -2.68 -15.02
C GLU A 95 11.42 -2.54 -15.49
N THR A 96 11.22 -2.45 -16.81
CA THR A 96 9.93 -2.20 -17.50
C THR A 96 9.32 -0.79 -17.32
N VAL A 97 9.79 0.01 -16.36
CA VAL A 97 9.23 1.34 -16.06
C VAL A 97 10.16 2.48 -16.44
N GLY A 98 11.46 2.35 -16.18
CA GLY A 98 12.46 3.39 -16.43
C GLY A 98 12.99 4.07 -15.16
N THR A 99 13.46 5.30 -15.27
CA THR A 99 13.94 6.09 -14.13
C THR A 99 12.80 6.47 -13.21
N VAL A 100 12.93 6.17 -11.92
CA VAL A 100 11.88 6.35 -10.92
C VAL A 100 12.30 7.30 -9.81
N VAL A 101 11.34 8.00 -9.23
CA VAL A 101 11.50 8.81 -8.03
C VAL A 101 10.33 8.57 -7.09
N LEU A 102 10.49 8.87 -5.80
CA LEU A 102 9.36 8.90 -4.88
C LEU A 102 8.40 10.03 -5.25
N ALA A 103 7.10 9.78 -5.13
CA ALA A 103 6.07 10.67 -5.66
C ALA A 103 6.18 12.11 -5.16
N HIS A 104 6.64 12.35 -3.93
CA HIS A 104 6.81 13.71 -3.37
C HIS A 104 7.71 14.63 -4.20
N ARG A 105 8.53 14.09 -5.10
CA ARG A 105 9.40 14.84 -6.00
C ARG A 105 8.73 15.26 -7.30
N ALA A 106 7.51 14.76 -7.56
CA ALA A 106 6.78 15.14 -8.75
C ALA A 106 6.33 16.62 -8.62
N PRO A 107 6.41 17.42 -9.70
CA PRO A 107 6.09 18.86 -9.64
C PRO A 107 4.70 19.17 -9.09
N GLN A 108 3.73 18.26 -9.27
CA GLN A 108 2.37 18.45 -8.76
C GLN A 108 2.26 18.55 -7.23
N PHE A 109 3.33 18.24 -6.48
CA PHE A 109 3.34 18.31 -5.02
C PHE A 109 4.12 19.50 -4.44
N GLU A 110 4.75 20.32 -5.28
CA GLU A 110 5.56 21.47 -4.84
C GLU A 110 4.72 22.51 -4.07
N ASN A 111 3.43 22.64 -4.41
CA ASN A 111 2.53 23.68 -3.88
C ASN A 111 1.56 23.18 -2.79
N LEU A 112 1.82 22.04 -2.15
CA LEU A 112 0.94 21.53 -1.10
C LEU A 112 0.98 22.35 0.19
N GLY A 113 2.07 23.08 0.44
CA GLY A 113 2.31 23.76 1.72
C GLY A 113 2.65 22.81 2.88
N TYR A 114 2.92 21.54 2.59
CA TYR A 114 3.40 20.55 3.55
C TYR A 114 4.26 19.47 2.88
N SER A 115 5.08 18.77 3.67
CA SER A 115 5.97 17.71 3.17
C SER A 115 5.33 16.33 3.26
N LEU A 116 5.58 15.50 2.24
CA LEU A 116 5.19 14.09 2.25
C LEU A 116 6.32 13.23 2.79
N HIS A 117 6.11 12.64 3.96
CA HIS A 117 7.09 11.75 4.57
C HIS A 117 6.93 10.31 4.11
N TRP A 118 8.06 9.65 3.93
CA TRP A 118 8.13 8.27 3.46
C TRP A 118 8.61 7.37 4.58
N ASN A 119 8.10 6.15 4.57
CA ASN A 119 8.42 5.12 5.54
C ASN A 119 8.92 3.91 4.80
N TYR A 120 9.82 3.20 5.47
CA TYR A 120 10.37 1.94 5.05
C TYR A 120 10.14 0.96 6.18
N GLU A 121 9.48 -0.16 5.89
CA GLU A 121 9.29 -1.26 6.84
C GLU A 121 9.87 -2.54 6.24
N GLN A 122 10.78 -3.19 6.95
CA GLN A 122 11.34 -4.50 6.55
C GLN A 122 10.99 -5.56 7.59
N GLY A 123 10.54 -6.72 7.12
CA GLY A 123 10.27 -7.91 7.92
C GLY A 123 10.75 -9.18 7.23
N SER A 124 10.87 -10.27 7.98
CA SER A 124 11.04 -11.60 7.41
C SER A 124 9.68 -12.13 6.99
N THR A 125 9.57 -12.68 5.79
CA THR A 125 8.37 -13.37 5.31
C THR A 125 8.55 -14.86 5.55
N ASN A 126 7.85 -15.41 6.55
CA ASN A 126 7.83 -16.82 6.98
C ASN A 126 9.20 -17.48 7.26
N ASP A 127 9.31 -18.23 8.37
CA ASP A 127 10.58 -18.84 8.80
C ASP A 127 11.18 -19.85 7.81
N ARG A 128 10.38 -20.36 6.87
CA ARG A 128 10.80 -21.40 5.92
C ARG A 128 11.55 -20.85 4.71
N ASP A 129 11.17 -19.68 4.21
CA ASP A 129 11.66 -19.21 2.90
C ASP A 129 12.90 -18.33 3.02
N ASN A 130 13.29 -17.93 4.23
CA ASN A 130 14.41 -17.02 4.48
C ASN A 130 14.36 -15.79 3.56
N THR A 131 13.17 -15.25 3.29
CA THR A 131 12.97 -14.07 2.45
C THR A 131 12.78 -12.83 3.31
N LEU A 132 13.35 -11.71 2.86
CA LEU A 132 13.12 -10.39 3.41
C LEU A 132 12.15 -9.64 2.52
N HIS A 133 11.13 -9.07 3.13
CA HIS A 133 10.18 -8.18 2.47
C HIS A 133 10.34 -6.78 3.02
N ALA A 134 10.41 -5.79 2.13
CA ALA A 134 10.42 -4.38 2.50
C ALA A 134 9.34 -3.61 1.76
N VAL A 135 8.60 -2.77 2.49
CA VAL A 135 7.58 -1.87 1.95
C VAL A 135 8.06 -0.43 2.11
N ILE A 136 8.01 0.33 1.01
CA ILE A 136 8.28 1.76 0.96
C ILE A 136 6.98 2.47 0.56
N GLU A 137 6.49 3.33 1.44
CA GLU A 137 5.24 4.08 1.21
C GLU A 137 5.20 5.37 2.01
N SER A 138 4.35 6.30 1.60
CA SER A 138 4.00 7.45 2.44
C SER A 138 2.78 7.09 3.27
N ASN A 139 2.93 7.00 4.60
CA ASN A 139 1.80 6.73 5.49
C ASN A 139 0.72 7.79 5.37
N MET A 140 1.11 9.03 5.01
CA MET A 140 0.19 10.13 4.77
C MET A 140 -0.71 9.91 3.54
N LEU A 141 -0.31 9.02 2.64
CA LEU A 141 -1.08 8.64 1.46
C LEU A 141 -1.80 7.30 1.67
N THR A 142 -1.14 6.29 2.24
CA THR A 142 -1.54 4.87 2.09
C THR A 142 -2.11 4.21 3.33
N LYS A 143 -1.65 4.57 4.54
CA LYS A 143 -1.94 3.82 5.78
C LYS A 143 -2.66 4.61 6.84
N PHE A 144 -2.63 5.94 6.76
CA PHE A 144 -3.17 6.82 7.76
C PHE A 144 -3.82 8.02 7.09
N ASP A 145 -5.12 8.12 7.28
CA ASP A 145 -5.81 9.40 7.34
C ASP A 145 -5.14 10.28 8.44
N PRO A 146 -4.44 11.37 8.07
CA PRO A 146 -3.66 12.17 9.02
C PRO A 146 -4.46 13.07 9.98
N VAL A 147 -5.80 13.10 9.97
CA VAL A 147 -6.54 13.80 11.04
C VAL A 147 -6.34 13.10 12.40
N ALA A 148 -5.95 11.81 12.39
CA ALA A 148 -5.58 11.03 13.59
C ALA A 148 -4.09 11.12 14.00
N GLY A 149 -3.28 11.93 13.32
CA GLY A 149 -1.88 12.14 13.67
C GLY A 149 -0.96 11.00 13.25
N ALA A 150 -0.12 11.26 12.25
CA ALA A 150 1.05 10.45 11.96
C ALA A 150 2.11 10.65 13.07
N ALA A 151 1.84 10.20 14.29
CA ALA A 151 2.90 10.06 15.26
C ALA A 151 3.85 8.99 14.71
N PRO A 152 5.14 9.30 14.46
CA PRO A 152 6.10 8.28 14.08
C PRO A 152 6.09 7.22 15.19
N PRO A 153 6.29 5.93 14.89
CA PRO A 153 6.36 4.90 15.90
C PRO A 153 7.34 5.39 16.96
N ARG A 154 6.82 5.65 18.18
CA ARG A 154 7.64 6.13 19.28
C ARG A 154 8.71 5.07 19.47
N ARG A 155 9.95 5.35 19.06
CA ARG A 155 11.10 4.55 19.48
C ARG A 155 10.98 4.46 20.99
N GLU A 156 10.64 3.29 21.51
CA GLU A 156 10.64 3.03 22.93
C GLU A 156 12.05 3.40 23.40
N ARG A 157 12.16 4.55 24.06
CA ARG A 157 13.38 4.91 24.76
C ARG A 157 13.55 3.78 25.76
N LYS A 158 14.50 2.88 25.49
CA LYS A 158 15.01 1.93 26.47
C LYS A 158 15.22 2.74 27.74
N GLN A 159 14.32 2.58 28.70
CA GLN A 159 14.51 3.16 30.01
C GLN A 159 15.86 2.61 30.46
N LYS A 160 16.83 3.50 30.68
CA LYS A 160 18.04 3.16 31.43
C LYS A 160 17.56 2.84 32.85
N LYS A 161 17.03 1.63 33.06
CA LYS A 161 16.87 1.06 34.39
C LYS A 161 18.29 0.90 34.92
N LYS A 162 18.60 1.71 35.94
CA LYS A 162 19.83 1.62 36.72
C LYS A 162 20.05 0.16 37.10
N ALA A 163 21.26 -0.31 36.85
CA ALA A 163 21.73 -1.62 37.25
C ALA A 163 21.53 -1.82 38.75
N HIS A 164 20.87 -2.90 39.15
CA HIS A 164 21.24 -3.69 40.32
C HIS A 164 20.61 -5.09 40.16
N HIS A 165 21.47 -6.10 40.20
CA HIS A 165 21.18 -7.52 40.42
C HIS A 165 20.03 -8.21 39.66
N ALA A 166 20.39 -8.92 38.58
CA ALA A 166 19.85 -10.26 38.31
C ALA A 166 20.78 -11.02 37.36
N LYS A 167 21.76 -11.73 37.93
CA LYS A 167 22.36 -12.90 37.29
C LYS A 167 21.29 -13.99 37.31
N ASN A 168 20.58 -14.19 36.22
CA ASN A 168 20.15 -15.51 35.76
C ASN A 168 19.37 -15.41 34.44
N GLN A 169 19.89 -16.15 33.47
CA GLN A 169 19.21 -16.77 32.33
C GLN A 169 17.87 -16.18 31.88
N LYS A 170 17.86 -15.64 30.65
CA LYS A 170 16.84 -15.99 29.66
C LYS A 170 17.43 -15.73 28.27
N ARG A 171 17.44 -16.78 27.45
CA ARG A 171 17.75 -16.75 26.01
C ARG A 171 17.12 -15.50 25.41
N LYS A 172 17.94 -14.62 24.85
CA LYS A 172 17.45 -13.59 23.93
C LYS A 172 16.96 -14.34 22.70
N THR A 173 15.68 -14.71 22.69
CA THR A 173 14.95 -14.88 21.44
C THR A 173 15.22 -13.58 20.67
N ARG A 174 16.05 -13.70 19.64
CA ARG A 174 16.32 -12.65 18.67
C ARG A 174 14.97 -12.43 18.00
N SER A 175 14.10 -11.63 18.62
CA SER A 175 12.81 -11.28 18.03
C SER A 175 13.15 -10.80 16.63
N GLN A 176 12.57 -11.44 15.62
CA GLN A 176 12.74 -11.05 14.23
C GLN A 176 12.44 -9.57 14.14
N HIS A 177 13.49 -8.76 14.16
CA HIS A 177 13.34 -7.34 14.43
C HIS A 177 12.82 -6.73 13.14
N LYS A 178 11.51 -6.46 13.11
CA LYS A 178 10.90 -5.57 12.12
C LYS A 178 11.71 -4.27 12.15
N MET A 179 12.34 -3.94 11.04
CA MET A 179 13.12 -2.71 10.90
C MET A 179 12.24 -1.63 10.29
N GLN A 180 12.23 -0.45 10.90
CA GLN A 180 11.44 0.69 10.43
C GLN A 180 12.32 1.92 10.30
N LEU A 181 12.27 2.58 9.15
CA LEU A 181 12.91 3.86 8.87
C LEU A 181 11.85 4.85 8.37
N THR A 182 12.07 6.14 8.60
CA THR A 182 11.16 7.20 8.15
C THR A 182 11.94 8.45 7.80
N THR A 183 11.48 9.21 6.80
CA THR A 183 12.01 10.55 6.51
C THR A 183 11.42 11.61 7.43
N ALA A 184 10.38 11.29 8.21
CA ALA A 184 9.75 12.26 9.11
C ALA A 184 10.66 12.59 10.29
N THR A 185 10.99 13.86 10.47
CA THR A 185 11.64 14.33 11.69
C THR A 185 10.61 14.82 12.70
N LYS A 186 10.92 14.72 14.01
CA LYS A 186 10.01 15.21 15.07
C LYS A 186 9.74 16.73 15.00
N LYS A 187 10.59 17.48 14.31
CA LYS A 187 10.46 18.93 14.16
C LYS A 187 9.44 19.29 13.07
N GLU A 188 9.38 18.48 12.02
CA GLU A 188 8.41 18.64 10.93
C GLU A 188 7.02 18.18 11.37
N LEU A 189 6.94 17.09 12.14
CA LEU A 189 5.69 16.54 12.63
C LEU A 189 5.09 17.40 13.76
N GLY A 190 4.15 18.28 13.42
CA GLY A 190 3.34 19.01 14.40
C GLY A 190 3.36 20.53 14.26
N ASP A 191 3.88 21.06 13.16
CA ASP A 191 3.68 22.46 12.82
C ASP A 191 2.19 22.74 12.56
N LEU A 192 1.65 23.78 13.22
CA LEU A 192 0.26 24.19 13.07
C LEU A 192 -0.03 24.64 11.64
N GLU A 193 0.94 25.28 10.98
CA GLU A 193 0.80 25.71 9.59
C GLU A 193 0.69 24.50 8.66
N GLU A 194 1.56 23.52 8.84
CA GLU A 194 1.52 22.26 8.08
C GLU A 194 0.17 21.56 8.24
N ARG A 195 -0.34 21.47 9.48
CA ARG A 195 -1.65 20.87 9.76
C ARG A 195 -2.77 21.62 9.06
N SER A 196 -2.79 22.95 9.15
CA SER A 196 -3.77 23.79 8.44
C SER A 196 -3.69 23.57 6.92
N ASN A 197 -2.49 23.48 6.34
CA ASN A 197 -2.33 23.24 4.90
C ASN A 197 -2.83 21.85 4.49
N ARG A 198 -2.65 20.83 5.32
CA ARG A 198 -3.21 19.48 5.09
C ARG A 198 -4.73 19.44 5.13
N GLU A 199 -5.35 20.21 6.02
CA GLU A 199 -6.81 20.34 6.08
C GLU A 199 -7.36 21.09 4.87
N LYS A 200 -6.65 22.12 4.38
CA LYS A 200 -7.02 22.88 3.17
C LYS A 200 -6.80 22.09 1.88
N HIS A 201 -5.74 21.29 1.81
CA HIS A 201 -5.30 20.57 0.62
C HIS A 201 -5.12 19.08 0.92
N PRO A 202 -6.20 18.36 1.27
CA PRO A 202 -6.11 16.94 1.57
C PRO A 202 -5.61 16.16 0.35
N LEU A 203 -4.74 15.19 0.63
CA LEU A 203 -4.17 14.28 -0.35
C LEU A 203 -4.11 12.88 0.25
N PHE A 204 -4.66 11.89 -0.46
CA PHE A 204 -4.63 10.51 -0.03
C PHE A 204 -4.64 9.55 -1.22
N LEU A 205 -4.27 8.30 -0.97
CA LEU A 205 -4.30 7.22 -1.94
C LEU A 205 -5.39 6.22 -1.55
N LEU A 206 -6.34 5.98 -2.45
CA LEU A 206 -7.26 4.85 -2.34
C LEU A 206 -6.65 3.65 -3.04
N MET A 207 -6.62 2.50 -2.37
CA MET A 207 -6.12 1.24 -2.93
C MET A 207 -7.25 0.21 -2.87
N VAL A 208 -7.48 -0.48 -3.97
CA VAL A 208 -8.51 -1.52 -4.08
C VAL A 208 -7.82 -2.88 -3.93
N PRO A 209 -8.06 -3.62 -2.83
CA PRO A 209 -7.54 -4.96 -2.67
C PRO A 209 -7.96 -5.87 -3.84
N GLY A 210 -7.11 -6.81 -4.25
CA GLY A 210 -7.46 -7.74 -5.34
C GLY A 210 -8.65 -8.66 -5.02
N ALA A 211 -9.03 -8.76 -3.73
CA ALA A 211 -10.19 -9.51 -3.26
C ALA A 211 -11.53 -8.76 -3.39
N VAL A 212 -11.52 -7.46 -3.72
CA VAL A 212 -12.75 -6.67 -3.86
C VAL A 212 -13.51 -6.99 -5.15
N PRO A 213 -12.87 -7.04 -6.35
CA PRO A 213 -13.55 -7.48 -7.56
C PRO A 213 -14.23 -8.85 -7.38
N PRO A 214 -15.46 -9.03 -7.88
CA PRO A 214 -16.13 -10.32 -7.81
C PRO A 214 -15.36 -11.37 -8.62
N LEU A 215 -15.45 -12.63 -8.20
CA LEU A 215 -14.96 -13.74 -8.99
C LEU A 215 -15.81 -13.90 -10.26
N ARG A 216 -15.13 -14.17 -11.37
CA ARG A 216 -15.78 -14.44 -12.66
C ARG A 216 -16.53 -15.77 -12.61
N LEU A 217 -17.76 -15.80 -13.12
CA LEU A 217 -18.54 -17.05 -13.20
C LEU A 217 -18.14 -17.84 -14.46
N ALA A 218 -18.24 -19.17 -14.39
CA ALA A 218 -17.71 -20.11 -15.41
C ALA A 218 -18.20 -19.83 -16.86
N ASN A 219 -19.41 -19.28 -17.02
CA ASN A 219 -20.02 -18.99 -18.32
C ASN A 219 -20.36 -17.50 -18.51
N GLU A 220 -19.72 -16.61 -17.74
CA GLU A 220 -19.99 -15.17 -17.82
C GLU A 220 -19.24 -14.53 -18.99
N PRO A 221 -19.95 -13.84 -19.92
CA PRO A 221 -19.32 -13.07 -20.97
C PRO A 221 -18.41 -11.96 -20.41
N ASP A 222 -17.31 -11.65 -21.10
CA ASP A 222 -16.34 -10.63 -20.67
C ASP A 222 -16.99 -9.28 -20.36
N ALA A 223 -17.92 -8.82 -21.21
CA ALA A 223 -18.59 -7.54 -21.03
C ALA A 223 -19.49 -7.50 -19.79
N VAL A 224 -20.16 -8.62 -19.47
CA VAL A 224 -21.02 -8.73 -18.28
C VAL A 224 -20.17 -8.75 -17.01
N TYR A 225 -19.07 -9.52 -17.04
CA TYR A 225 -18.10 -9.54 -15.95
C TYR A 225 -17.49 -8.16 -15.70
N ALA A 226 -17.06 -7.47 -16.76
CA ALA A 226 -16.48 -6.13 -16.67
C ALA A 226 -17.48 -5.13 -16.07
N ALA A 227 -18.73 -5.10 -16.53
CA ALA A 227 -19.74 -4.20 -15.98
C ALA A 227 -19.99 -4.46 -14.48
N ARG A 228 -20.13 -5.74 -14.09
CA ARG A 228 -20.33 -6.13 -12.69
C ARG A 228 -19.11 -5.80 -11.81
N ARG A 229 -17.90 -6.06 -12.31
CA ARG A 229 -16.64 -5.69 -11.65
C ARG A 229 -16.58 -4.18 -11.43
N ASP A 230 -16.82 -3.40 -12.47
CA ASP A 230 -16.70 -1.94 -12.42
C ASP A 230 -17.75 -1.33 -11.49
N GLU A 231 -18.95 -1.90 -11.41
CA GLU A 231 -19.97 -1.50 -10.45
C GLU A 231 -19.53 -1.73 -9.00
N VAL A 232 -19.02 -2.93 -8.69
CA VAL A 232 -18.52 -3.28 -7.34
C VAL A 232 -17.34 -2.39 -6.94
N VAL A 233 -16.36 -2.24 -7.83
CA VAL A 233 -15.16 -1.42 -7.58
C VAL A 233 -15.52 0.05 -7.43
N ARG A 234 -16.41 0.59 -8.28
CA ARG A 234 -16.91 1.97 -8.16
C ARG A 234 -17.62 2.19 -6.83
N THR A 235 -18.48 1.27 -6.41
CA THR A 235 -19.19 1.36 -5.14
C THR A 235 -18.19 1.41 -3.99
N PHE A 236 -17.25 0.46 -3.93
CA PHE A 236 -16.18 0.43 -2.93
C PHE A 236 -15.37 1.73 -2.90
N LEU A 237 -14.93 2.22 -4.07
CA LEU A 237 -14.17 3.48 -4.16
C LEU A 237 -14.97 4.68 -3.70
N SER A 238 -16.26 4.75 -4.05
CA SER A 238 -17.13 5.86 -3.67
C SER A 238 -17.36 5.92 -2.16
N GLU A 239 -17.58 4.77 -1.51
CA GLU A 239 -17.75 4.66 -0.06
C GLU A 239 -16.44 4.99 0.68
N LEU A 240 -15.32 4.47 0.19
CA LEU A 240 -14.01 4.73 0.78
C LEU A 240 -13.62 6.20 0.64
N HIS A 241 -13.88 6.80 -0.53
CA HIS A 241 -13.70 8.23 -0.77
C HIS A 241 -14.60 9.07 0.14
N PHE A 242 -15.86 8.69 0.30
CA PHE A 242 -16.78 9.33 1.24
C PHE A 242 -16.24 9.28 2.67
N ALA A 243 -15.81 8.11 3.15
CA ALA A 243 -15.29 7.95 4.51
C ALA A 243 -14.08 8.88 4.78
N PHE A 244 -13.22 9.07 3.77
CA PHE A 244 -12.13 10.06 3.85
C PHE A 244 -12.63 11.50 3.88
N LEU A 245 -13.64 11.86 3.09
CA LEU A 245 -14.18 13.22 3.04
C LEU A 245 -14.95 13.59 4.32
N ASP A 246 -15.76 12.67 4.85
CA ASP A 246 -16.63 12.91 6.00
C ASP A 246 -15.85 13.36 7.24
N LEU A 247 -14.63 12.85 7.42
CA LEU A 247 -13.74 13.23 8.51
C LEU A 247 -13.05 14.59 8.34
N ARG A 248 -13.13 15.22 7.16
CA ARG A 248 -12.33 16.42 6.81
C ARG A 248 -13.17 17.61 6.42
N VAL A 249 -14.34 17.36 5.88
CA VAL A 249 -15.23 18.39 5.39
C VAL A 249 -15.99 18.94 6.61
N PRO A 250 -15.97 20.25 6.87
CA PRO A 250 -16.63 20.81 8.05
C PRO A 250 -18.16 20.73 7.97
N GLN A 251 -18.71 20.49 6.77
CA GLN A 251 -20.13 20.33 6.57
C GLN A 251 -20.55 18.85 6.64
N PRO A 252 -21.72 18.53 7.20
CA PRO A 252 -22.22 17.16 7.24
C PRO A 252 -22.38 16.61 5.82
N LEU A 253 -21.95 15.37 5.64
CA LEU A 253 -22.15 14.58 4.42
C LEU A 253 -23.11 13.42 4.69
N SER A 254 -23.74 12.90 3.65
CA SER A 254 -24.54 11.67 3.71
C SER A 254 -23.91 10.61 2.82
N ILE A 255 -23.88 9.36 3.30
CA ILE A 255 -23.36 8.22 2.53
C ILE A 255 -24.10 8.03 1.20
N GLN A 256 -25.37 8.45 1.11
CA GLN A 256 -26.15 8.41 -0.13
C GLN A 256 -25.57 9.31 -1.22
N TRP A 257 -24.67 10.25 -0.88
CA TRP A 257 -23.99 11.11 -1.83
C TRP A 257 -22.63 10.56 -2.28
N ALA A 258 -22.19 9.39 -1.78
CA ALA A 258 -20.87 8.84 -2.05
C ALA A 258 -20.57 8.76 -3.56
N ASP A 259 -21.50 8.20 -4.35
CA ASP A 259 -21.33 8.11 -5.80
C ASP A 259 -21.27 9.49 -6.47
N PHE A 260 -22.15 10.42 -6.09
CA PHE A 260 -22.10 11.79 -6.58
C PHE A 260 -20.75 12.45 -6.29
N LEU A 261 -20.23 12.32 -5.07
CA LEU A 261 -18.95 12.88 -4.65
C LEU A 261 -17.78 12.28 -5.45
N TRP A 262 -17.83 10.98 -5.71
CA TRP A 262 -16.86 10.29 -6.55
C TRP A 262 -16.90 10.79 -8.00
N GLN A 263 -18.07 10.79 -8.64
CA GLN A 263 -18.23 11.27 -10.02
C GLN A 263 -17.83 12.74 -10.18
N ARG A 264 -18.15 13.57 -9.19
CA ARG A 264 -17.74 14.98 -9.14
C ARG A 264 -16.22 15.12 -9.05
N ALA A 265 -15.55 14.30 -8.24
CA ALA A 265 -14.10 14.31 -8.12
C ALA A 265 -13.41 13.82 -9.40
N LEU A 266 -13.97 12.82 -10.10
CA LEU A 266 -13.49 12.40 -11.42
C LEU A 266 -13.62 13.51 -12.46
N SER A 267 -14.80 14.14 -12.53
CA SER A 267 -15.07 15.24 -13.47
C SER A 267 -14.19 16.47 -13.21
N GLY A 268 -13.83 16.70 -11.95
CA GLY A 268 -12.92 17.76 -11.52
C GLY A 268 -11.43 17.45 -11.66
N LEU A 269 -11.05 16.27 -12.16
CA LEU A 269 -9.66 15.78 -12.21
C LEU A 269 -8.98 15.73 -10.84
N GLU A 270 -9.76 15.57 -9.78
CA GLU A 270 -9.30 15.48 -8.40
C GLU A 270 -8.88 14.04 -8.06
N ASN A 271 -9.56 13.07 -8.66
CA ASN A 271 -9.25 11.64 -8.53
C ASN A 271 -8.57 11.17 -9.82
N ILE A 272 -7.32 10.74 -9.70
CA ILE A 272 -6.50 10.29 -10.83
C ILE A 272 -6.15 8.83 -10.61
N GLN A 273 -6.53 7.98 -11.56
CA GLN A 273 -6.15 6.57 -11.53
C GLN A 273 -4.63 6.43 -11.70
N LEU A 274 -4.03 5.60 -10.85
CA LEU A 274 -2.63 5.24 -10.91
C LEU A 274 -2.48 3.85 -11.53
N MET A 275 -1.29 3.57 -12.06
CA MET A 275 -0.98 2.25 -12.56
C MET A 275 -0.47 1.38 -11.41
N VAL A 276 -1.03 0.17 -11.33
CA VAL A 276 -0.77 -0.82 -10.28
C VAL A 276 -0.17 -2.06 -10.92
N TRP A 277 0.89 -2.58 -10.32
CA TRP A 277 1.46 -3.86 -10.69
C TRP A 277 1.84 -4.63 -9.43
N PHE A 278 1.40 -5.88 -9.32
CA PHE A 278 1.76 -6.80 -8.24
C PHE A 278 1.97 -8.19 -8.81
N LYS A 279 2.90 -8.94 -8.25
CA LYS A 279 3.08 -10.35 -8.60
C LYS A 279 1.89 -11.18 -8.11
N ASP A 280 1.36 -12.02 -8.99
CA ASP A 280 0.41 -13.06 -8.62
C ASP A 280 1.13 -14.13 -7.78
N VAL A 281 0.69 -14.33 -6.53
CA VAL A 281 1.33 -15.28 -5.59
C VAL A 281 0.73 -16.66 -5.81
N VAL A 282 1.30 -17.54 -6.62
CA VAL A 282 0.75 -18.90 -6.77
C VAL A 282 0.77 -19.60 -5.40
N GLN A 283 -0.41 -19.81 -4.81
CA GLN A 283 -0.53 -20.69 -3.64
C GLN A 283 -0.36 -22.11 -4.17
N ARG A 284 0.84 -22.67 -4.01
CA ARG A 284 0.98 -24.13 -4.05
C ARG A 284 0.08 -24.65 -2.94
N LYS A 285 -0.98 -25.37 -3.30
CA LYS A 285 -1.63 -26.28 -2.34
C LYS A 285 -0.49 -27.18 -1.88
N ASP A 286 -0.06 -27.01 -0.64
CA ASP A 286 0.95 -27.88 -0.05
C ASP A 286 0.51 -29.32 -0.31
N GLU A 287 1.39 -30.06 -0.99
CA GLU A 287 1.32 -31.48 -1.28
C GLU A 287 1.36 -32.24 0.06
N GLY A 288 0.27 -32.17 0.82
CA GLY A 288 0.00 -33.05 1.93
C GLY A 288 -0.64 -34.31 1.37
N GLU A 289 0.21 -35.29 1.04
CA GLU A 289 -0.09 -36.73 1.12
C GLU A 289 -1.56 -37.11 0.84
N ALA A 290 -2.03 -36.90 -0.39
CA ALA A 290 -3.17 -37.65 -0.90
C ALA A 290 -2.57 -38.81 -1.71
N GLU A 291 -2.46 -39.95 -1.03
CA GLU A 291 -2.25 -41.24 -1.69
C GLU A 291 -3.28 -41.42 -2.82
N GLN A 292 -2.80 -42.09 -3.87
CA GLN A 292 -3.51 -42.56 -5.05
C GLN A 292 -4.96 -42.96 -4.77
N ASP A 293 -5.91 -42.30 -5.42
CA ASP A 293 -6.77 -42.94 -6.43
C ASP A 293 -7.79 -41.92 -6.99
N ASP A 294 -8.12 -42.14 -8.27
CA ASP A 294 -9.11 -41.47 -9.12
C ASP A 294 -8.66 -40.23 -9.93
N GLU A 295 -8.24 -40.57 -11.15
CA GLU A 295 -8.17 -39.71 -12.32
C GLU A 295 -9.55 -39.14 -12.73
N GLU A 296 -9.48 -38.04 -13.48
CA GLU A 296 -10.51 -37.41 -14.31
C GLU A 296 -11.34 -36.25 -13.68
N ASN A 297 -11.11 -35.06 -14.26
CA ASN A 297 -11.90 -33.81 -14.19
C ASN A 297 -11.71 -32.83 -13.02
N ASN A 298 -10.50 -32.26 -12.84
CA ASN A 298 -10.39 -30.92 -12.25
C ASN A 298 -9.14 -30.13 -12.69
N GLU A 299 -8.82 -30.12 -13.99
CA GLU A 299 -7.67 -29.36 -14.53
C GLU A 299 -7.88 -27.83 -14.61
N ASP A 300 -9.09 -27.30 -14.36
CA ASP A 300 -9.39 -25.86 -14.58
C ASP A 300 -9.56 -25.00 -13.32
N GLN A 301 -9.28 -25.53 -12.13
CA GLN A 301 -9.26 -24.74 -10.89
C GLN A 301 -7.87 -24.66 -10.26
N GLN A 302 -6.84 -24.37 -11.08
CA GLN A 302 -5.68 -23.66 -10.54
C GLN A 302 -6.23 -22.43 -9.81
N ALA A 303 -6.13 -22.43 -8.48
CA ALA A 303 -6.62 -21.36 -7.63
C ALA A 303 -5.88 -20.08 -8.03
N ARG A 304 -6.48 -19.32 -8.95
CA ARG A 304 -5.93 -18.05 -9.43
C ARG A 304 -5.84 -17.16 -8.21
N THR A 305 -4.61 -16.85 -7.83
CA THR A 305 -4.37 -16.03 -6.68
C THR A 305 -4.53 -14.57 -7.05
N LEU A 306 -5.15 -13.83 -6.15
CA LEU A 306 -5.49 -12.44 -6.38
C LEU A 306 -4.27 -11.58 -6.00
N PRO A 307 -3.95 -10.54 -6.80
CA PRO A 307 -2.90 -9.61 -6.43
C PRO A 307 -3.27 -8.89 -5.13
N VAL A 308 -2.26 -8.39 -4.40
CA VAL A 308 -2.51 -7.65 -3.14
C VAL A 308 -3.44 -6.46 -3.40
N PHE A 309 -3.14 -5.68 -4.44
CA PHE A 309 -3.98 -4.59 -4.91
C PHE A 309 -4.18 -4.70 -6.42
N CYS A 310 -5.38 -4.38 -6.89
CA CYS A 310 -5.73 -4.40 -8.31
C CYS A 310 -5.90 -2.99 -8.90
N GLU A 311 -6.26 -1.99 -8.08
CA GLU A 311 -6.37 -0.60 -8.51
C GLU A 311 -5.89 0.36 -7.43
N ALA A 312 -5.49 1.57 -7.86
CA ALA A 312 -5.13 2.64 -6.95
C ALA A 312 -5.46 4.00 -7.56
N TRP A 313 -5.87 4.94 -6.71
CA TRP A 313 -6.33 6.27 -7.10
C TRP A 313 -5.72 7.33 -6.20
N LEU A 314 -5.09 8.33 -6.81
CA LEU A 314 -4.63 9.53 -6.11
C LEU A 314 -5.79 10.51 -5.99
N CYS A 315 -6.18 10.83 -4.77
CA CYS A 315 -7.31 11.71 -4.49
C CYS A 315 -6.84 13.05 -3.93
N ARG A 316 -7.30 14.14 -4.55
CA ARG A 316 -6.98 15.54 -4.19
C ARG A 316 -8.25 16.39 -4.08
N PRO A 317 -9.10 16.14 -3.08
CA PRO A 317 -10.39 16.80 -3.03
C PRO A 317 -10.25 18.33 -2.87
N ASN A 318 -10.98 19.07 -3.69
CA ASN A 318 -11.08 20.52 -3.58
C ASN A 318 -12.20 20.90 -2.61
N ILE A 319 -11.85 20.97 -1.32
CA ILE A 319 -12.78 21.25 -0.23
C ILE A 319 -13.48 22.61 -0.42
N ALA A 320 -12.79 23.61 -0.97
CA ALA A 320 -13.37 24.93 -1.21
C ALA A 320 -14.49 24.90 -2.26
N ARG A 321 -14.38 24.05 -3.28
CA ARG A 321 -15.42 23.88 -4.32
C ARG A 321 -16.56 22.97 -3.90
N LEU A 322 -16.30 22.04 -2.99
CA LEU A 322 -17.24 21.00 -2.60
C LEU A 322 -18.61 21.55 -2.16
N ASP A 323 -18.63 22.62 -1.37
CA ASP A 323 -19.89 23.20 -0.89
C ASP A 323 -20.73 23.84 -2.01
N ALA A 324 -20.07 24.54 -2.94
CA ALA A 324 -20.75 25.12 -4.10
C ALA A 324 -21.31 24.02 -5.01
N ASP A 325 -20.52 22.99 -5.30
CA ASP A 325 -20.91 21.86 -6.14
C ASP A 325 -22.07 21.07 -5.50
N ARG A 326 -22.06 20.90 -4.17
CA ARG A 326 -23.14 20.28 -3.40
C ARG A 326 -24.44 21.11 -3.47
N ARG A 327 -24.36 22.42 -3.25
CA ARG A 327 -25.53 23.32 -3.34
C ARG A 327 -26.14 23.28 -4.74
N GLN A 328 -25.30 23.26 -5.77
CA GLN A 328 -25.75 23.15 -7.15
C GLN A 328 -26.42 21.79 -7.42
N ALA A 329 -25.80 20.69 -7.01
CA ALA A 329 -26.36 19.34 -7.18
C ALA A 329 -27.72 19.16 -6.48
N ARG A 330 -27.92 19.80 -5.33
CA ARG A 330 -29.24 19.84 -4.66
C ARG A 330 -30.29 20.57 -5.46
N ARG A 331 -29.96 21.75 -6.00
CA ARG A 331 -30.88 22.53 -6.86
C ARG A 331 -31.29 21.75 -8.10
N GLU A 332 -30.37 20.93 -8.63
CA GLU A 332 -30.59 20.06 -9.79
C GLU A 332 -31.29 18.74 -9.43
N GLY A 333 -31.57 18.48 -8.15
CA GLY A 333 -32.19 17.22 -7.69
C GLY A 333 -31.29 15.99 -7.80
N ARG A 334 -29.98 16.15 -8.03
CA ARG A 334 -29.02 15.04 -8.15
C ARG A 334 -28.69 14.39 -6.80
N ILE A 335 -28.84 15.13 -5.71
CA ILE A 335 -28.68 14.63 -4.34
C ILE A 335 -29.82 15.15 -3.46
N GLY A 336 -30.25 14.34 -2.49
CA GLY A 336 -31.31 14.69 -1.55
C GLY A 336 -30.90 15.74 -0.52
N ASP A 337 -31.89 16.41 0.07
CA ASP A 337 -31.69 17.28 1.23
C ASP A 337 -31.36 16.43 2.47
N LEU A 338 -30.46 16.94 3.32
CA LEU A 338 -30.15 16.34 4.63
C LEU A 338 -31.27 16.54 5.67
N ARG A 339 -32.50 16.89 5.26
CA ARG A 339 -33.58 17.15 6.21
C ARG A 339 -33.91 15.86 6.95
N GLU A 340 -33.42 15.84 8.19
CA GLU A 340 -33.73 15.00 9.35
C GLU A 340 -34.20 13.59 9.03
N LEU A 341 -33.33 12.62 9.34
CA LEU A 341 -33.78 11.27 9.70
C LEU A 341 -35.07 11.42 10.53
N PRO A 342 -36.17 10.75 10.16
CA PRO A 342 -37.37 10.79 10.97
C PRO A 342 -36.97 10.39 12.38
N SER A 343 -37.16 11.32 13.32
CA SER A 343 -36.87 11.06 14.73
C SER A 343 -37.55 9.74 15.11
N PRO A 344 -36.85 8.77 15.73
CA PRO A 344 -37.44 7.48 16.10
C PRO A 344 -38.60 7.58 17.11
N SER A 345 -39.01 8.80 17.47
CA SER A 345 -40.15 9.08 18.34
C SER A 345 -41.53 8.95 17.67
N ALA A 346 -41.63 8.58 16.39
CA ALA A 346 -42.92 8.36 15.72
C ALA A 346 -43.43 6.91 15.77
N ALA A 347 -42.86 6.07 16.63
CA ALA A 347 -43.40 4.74 16.93
C ALA A 347 -43.60 4.62 18.45
N ILE A 348 -44.77 5.06 18.91
CA ILE A 348 -45.62 4.48 19.97
C ILE A 348 -46.83 5.42 20.01
N GLU A 349 -47.83 5.15 19.17
CA GLU A 349 -49.20 5.54 19.53
C GLU A 349 -49.61 4.62 20.69
N PRO A 350 -49.99 5.14 21.87
CA PRO A 350 -50.55 4.32 22.91
C PRO A 350 -51.91 3.81 22.42
N SER A 351 -51.97 2.50 22.17
CA SER A 351 -53.21 1.76 21.96
C SER A 351 -54.23 2.16 23.04
N ALA A 352 -55.33 2.76 22.62
CA ALA A 352 -56.41 3.16 23.50
C ALA A 352 -57.01 1.91 24.15
N VAL A 353 -56.80 1.77 25.45
CA VAL A 353 -57.53 0.82 26.30
C VAL A 353 -58.98 1.30 26.36
N VAL A 354 -59.87 0.52 25.74
CA VAL A 354 -61.32 0.64 25.88
C VAL A 354 -61.68 0.13 27.28
N PRO A 355 -62.30 0.95 28.17
CA PRO A 355 -62.89 0.44 29.40
C PRO A 355 -64.25 -0.20 29.10
N ALA A 356 -64.54 -1.24 29.89
CA ALA A 356 -65.67 -2.17 29.78
C ALA A 356 -67.06 -1.55 29.83
#